data_AF-A0AA88NF65-F1
#
_entry.id   AF-A0AA88NF65-F1
#
_cell.length_a   1.000
_cell.length_b   1.000
_cell.length_c   1.000
_cell.angle_alpha   90.00
_cell.angle_beta   90.00
_cell.angle_gamma   90.00
#
_symmetry.space_group_name_H-M   'P 1'
#
loop_
_entity.id
_entity.type
_entity.pdbx_description
1 polymer ?
#
loop_
_entity_poly.entity_id
_entity_poly.type
_entity_poly.pdbx_seq_one_letter_code
_entity_poly.pdbx_strand_id
1 'polypeptide(L)'
;MAYVTHEDISRVRAFHDQTVIVVKAPEETKLEVPAPTEDSIQVHLKGGKGPIMVLTCDIGTGDVTSGEKNGCFVTLEESRFKTTTLETESLSPQRA
;
A
#
# COMPACT_ATOMS: atom_id res chain seq x y z
N MET A 1 15.05 -13.52 -13.52
CA MET A 1 14.80 -12.35 -12.66
C MET A 1 13.32 -12.03 -12.72
N ALA A 2 12.68 -11.68 -11.59
CA ALA A 2 11.25 -11.40 -11.52
C ALA A 2 11.04 -10.14 -10.66
N TYR A 3 11.21 -8.99 -11.30
CA TYR A 3 11.00 -7.68 -10.67
C TYR A 3 10.26 -6.77 -11.65
N VAL A 4 9.67 -5.73 -11.09
CA VAL A 4 8.96 -4.68 -11.82
C VAL A 4 9.52 -3.36 -11.35
N THR A 5 9.78 -2.45 -12.28
CA THR A 5 10.26 -1.10 -12.03
C THR A 5 9.09 -0.12 -12.05
N HIS A 6 9.30 1.09 -11.54
CA HIS A 6 8.32 2.16 -11.66
C HIS A 6 7.94 2.43 -13.13
N GLU A 7 8.92 2.39 -14.05
CA GLU A 7 8.66 2.59 -15.48
C GLU A 7 7.76 1.50 -16.09
N ASP A 8 7.85 0.26 -15.61
CA ASP A 8 6.97 -0.80 -16.07
C ASP A 8 5.52 -0.54 -15.66
N ILE A 9 5.30 -0.06 -14.43
CA ILE A 9 3.97 0.30 -13.92
C ILE A 9 3.42 1.53 -14.62
N SER A 10 4.24 2.57 -14.84
CA SER A 10 3.79 3.82 -15.48
C SER A 10 3.37 3.64 -16.94
N ARG A 11 3.85 2.60 -17.62
CA ARG A 11 3.41 2.26 -18.99
C ARG A 11 2.01 1.64 -19.03
N VAL A 12 1.48 1.15 -17.92
CA VAL A 12 0.13 0.60 -17.84
C VAL A 12 -0.87 1.75 -17.80
N ARG A 13 -1.51 2.03 -18.93
CA ARG A 13 -2.49 3.13 -19.07
C ARG A 13 -3.62 3.10 -18.04
N ALA A 14 -4.00 1.91 -17.57
CA ALA A 14 -5.04 1.77 -16.54
C ALA A 14 -4.65 2.37 -15.19
N PHE A 15 -3.38 2.69 -14.96
CA PHE A 15 -2.91 3.32 -13.72
C PHE A 15 -2.66 4.83 -13.87
N HIS A 16 -2.84 5.40 -15.06
CA HIS A 16 -2.67 6.84 -15.26
C HIS A 16 -3.67 7.65 -14.42
N ASP A 17 -3.19 8.75 -13.86
CA ASP A 17 -3.90 9.64 -12.93
C ASP A 17 -4.44 8.94 -11.67
N GLN A 18 -3.81 7.83 -11.28
CA GLN A 18 -4.14 7.07 -10.08
C GLN A 18 -2.92 6.89 -9.19
N THR A 19 -3.19 6.74 -7.89
CA THR A 19 -2.19 6.32 -6.91
C THR A 19 -2.15 4.80 -6.86
N VAL A 20 -0.96 4.22 -7.07
CA VAL A 20 -0.73 2.78 -6.99
C VAL A 20 -0.17 2.43 -5.61
N ILE A 21 -0.73 1.41 -4.98
CA ILE A 21 -0.24 0.84 -3.72
C ILE A 21 0.40 -0.52 -4.02
N VAL A 22 1.71 -0.64 -3.77
CA VAL A 22 2.47 -1.88 -3.97
C VAL A 22 2.65 -2.57 -2.63
N VAL A 23 2.16 -3.80 -2.50
CA VAL A 23 2.25 -4.60 -1.28
C VAL A 23 3.17 -5.79 -1.52
N LYS A 24 4.24 -5.90 -0.72
CA LYS A 24 5.10 -7.08 -0.63
C LYS A 24 4.90 -7.70 0.75
N ALA A 25 4.41 -8.94 0.77
CA ALA A 25 3.99 -9.60 1.99
C ALA A 25 4.25 -11.11 1.94
N PRO A 26 4.34 -11.80 3.09
CA PRO A 26 4.42 -13.27 3.13
C PRO A 26 3.12 -13.92 2.61
N GLU A 27 3.20 -15.21 2.26
CA GLU A 27 2.12 -15.97 1.63
C GLU A 27 0.82 -15.99 2.46
N GLU A 28 0.92 -16.00 3.79
CA GLU A 28 -0.26 -16.08 4.66
C GLU A 28 -0.95 -14.72 4.88
N THR A 29 -0.53 -13.66 4.16
CA THR A 29 -1.08 -12.31 4.34
C THR A 29 -2.52 -12.23 3.87
N LYS A 30 -3.39 -11.69 4.74
CA LYS A 30 -4.80 -11.45 4.42
C LYS A 30 -5.02 -9.97 4.13
N LEU A 31 -5.75 -9.70 3.05
CA LEU A 31 -6.27 -8.38 2.71
C LEU A 31 -7.78 -8.41 2.89
N GLU A 32 -8.29 -7.53 3.76
CA GLU A 32 -9.72 -7.33 3.97
C GLU A 32 -10.07 -5.89 3.59
N VAL A 33 -11.15 -5.70 2.83
CA VAL A 33 -11.73 -4.38 2.55
C VAL A 33 -13.06 -4.31 3.30
N PRO A 34 -13.09 -3.75 4.52
CA PRO A 34 -14.35 -3.56 5.23
C PRO A 34 -15.31 -2.66 4.46
N ALA A 35 -16.59 -2.71 4.83
CA ALA A 35 -17.56 -1.76 4.30
C ALA A 35 -17.09 -0.32 4.57
N PRO A 36 -17.16 0.59 3.59
CA PRO A 36 -16.79 1.99 3.78
C PRO A 36 -17.54 2.61 4.96
N THR A 37 -16.85 3.47 5.72
CA THR A 37 -17.49 4.34 6.71
C THR A 37 -17.85 5.67 6.07
N GLU A 38 -18.56 6.54 6.81
CA GLU A 38 -18.91 7.88 6.34
C GLU A 38 -17.67 8.70 5.96
N ASP A 39 -16.58 8.54 6.72
CA ASP A 39 -15.37 9.35 6.59
C ASP A 39 -14.22 8.69 5.81
N SER A 40 -14.25 7.37 5.58
CA SER A 40 -13.08 6.67 5.04
C SER A 40 -13.38 5.33 4.36
N ILE A 41 -12.51 4.99 3.40
CA ILE A 41 -12.36 3.64 2.88
C ILE A 41 -11.10 3.06 3.52
N GLN A 42 -11.18 1.83 4.00
CA GLN A 42 -10.08 1.18 4.72
C GLN A 42 -9.66 -0.10 3.98
N VAL A 43 -8.38 -0.42 4.09
CA VAL A 43 -7.81 -1.70 3.68
C VAL A 43 -7.04 -2.24 4.87
N HIS A 44 -7.41 -3.43 5.32
CA HIS A 44 -6.77 -4.11 6.43
C HIS A 44 -5.80 -5.16 5.89
N LEU A 45 -4.52 -5.01 6.23
CA LEU A 45 -3.49 -5.99 5.93
C LEU A 45 -3.09 -6.71 7.23
N LYS A 46 -3.27 -8.03 7.25
CA LYS A 46 -2.89 -8.90 8.38
C LYS A 46 -1.81 -9.86 7.91
N GLY A 47 -0.59 -9.65 8.38
CA GLY A 47 0.56 -10.48 8.02
C GLY A 47 0.59 -11.82 8.76
N GLY A 48 1.29 -12.78 8.15
CA GLY A 48 1.66 -14.05 8.79
C GLY A 48 3.05 -13.97 9.44
N LYS A 49 3.93 -14.90 9.08
CA LYS A 49 5.31 -14.93 9.60
C LYS A 49 6.23 -14.07 8.73
N GLY A 50 6.15 -12.76 8.91
CA GLY A 50 7.09 -11.83 8.27
C GLY A 50 6.57 -10.41 8.14
N PRO A 51 7.46 -9.46 7.81
CA PRO A 51 7.07 -8.07 7.63
C PRO A 51 6.27 -7.89 6.34
N ILE A 52 5.34 -6.94 6.38
CA ILE A 52 4.67 -6.41 5.19
C ILE A 52 5.38 -5.11 4.83
N MET A 53 5.79 -4.98 3.57
CA MET A 53 6.33 -3.75 3.02
C MET A 53 5.30 -3.17 2.07
N VAL A 54 4.92 -1.90 2.29
CA VAL A 54 3.97 -1.18 1.45
C VAL A 54 4.63 0.07 0.91
N LEU A 55 4.53 0.24 -0.40
CA LEU A 55 5.03 1.40 -1.12
C LEU A 55 3.91 2.03 -1.92
N THR A 56 4.04 3.31 -2.23
CA THR A 56 3.06 4.05 -3.04
C THR A 56 3.75 4.86 -4.12
N CYS A 57 3.10 5.05 -5.25
CA CYS A 57 3.53 6.01 -6.26
C CYS A 57 2.31 6.61 -6.98
N ASP A 58 2.43 7.88 -7.34
CA ASP A 58 1.43 8.56 -8.17
C ASP A 58 1.89 8.48 -9.63
N ILE A 59 1.02 7.98 -10.51
CA ILE A 59 1.31 7.87 -11.94
C ILE A 59 0.69 9.07 -12.66
N GLY A 60 1.45 10.17 -12.75
CA GLY A 60 1.00 11.36 -13.47
C GLY A 60 0.96 11.17 -14.98
N THR A 61 -0.08 11.69 -15.63
CA THR A 61 -0.12 11.81 -17.09
C THR A 61 0.74 13.00 -17.53
N GLY A 62 2.06 12.81 -17.54
CA GLY A 62 3.10 13.69 -18.06
C GLY A 62 2.78 15.18 -18.22
N ASP A 63 3.25 16.00 -17.28
CA ASP A 63 3.82 17.31 -17.62
C ASP A 63 5.31 17.31 -17.24
N VAL A 64 6.17 17.51 -18.24
CA VAL A 64 7.63 17.36 -18.18
C VAL A 64 8.31 18.65 -17.66
N THR A 65 7.57 19.57 -17.03
CA THR A 65 8.10 20.91 -16.68
C THR A 65 8.37 21.19 -15.20
N SER A 66 8.36 20.21 -14.29
CA SER A 66 8.93 20.43 -12.95
C SER A 66 9.90 19.30 -12.59
N GLY A 67 11.15 19.66 -12.30
CA GLY A 67 12.23 18.77 -11.90
C GLY A 67 12.04 18.19 -10.49
N GLU A 68 10.89 17.61 -10.22
CA GLU A 68 10.49 17.09 -8.91
C GLU A 68 10.18 15.59 -9.06
N LYS A 69 11.20 14.75 -8.84
CA LYS A 69 11.15 13.29 -8.68
C LYS A 69 10.02 12.59 -9.46
N ASN A 70 10.12 12.59 -10.79
CA ASN A 70 9.34 11.69 -11.64
C ASN A 70 9.56 10.24 -11.19
N GLY A 71 8.57 9.66 -10.52
CA GLY A 71 8.43 8.22 -10.37
C GLY A 71 9.31 7.54 -9.31
N CYS A 72 9.22 7.98 -8.06
CA CYS A 72 9.78 7.22 -6.94
C CYS A 72 8.65 6.56 -6.15
N PHE A 73 8.79 5.27 -5.88
CA PHE A 73 8.03 4.64 -4.82
C PHE A 73 8.41 5.30 -3.48
N VAL A 74 7.42 5.67 -2.69
CA VAL A 74 7.59 6.21 -1.33
C VAL A 74 6.94 5.27 -0.32
N THR A 75 7.40 5.29 0.92
CA THR A 75 6.78 4.46 1.98
C THR A 75 5.41 5.04 2.39
N LEU A 76 4.65 4.29 3.19
CA LEU A 76 3.38 4.80 3.72
C LEU A 76 3.54 6.03 4.64
N GLU A 77 4.69 6.21 5.27
CA GLU A 77 4.94 7.34 6.17
C GLU A 77 5.12 8.67 5.41
N GLU A 78 5.63 8.59 4.18
CA GLU A 78 5.82 9.73 3.27
C GLU A 78 4.57 10.01 2.41
N SER A 79 3.61 9.07 2.40
CA SER A 79 2.44 9.12 1.54
C SER A 79 1.24 9.83 2.19
N ARG A 80 0.17 10.01 1.42
CA ARG A 80 -1.10 10.61 1.87
C ARG A 80 -1.99 9.62 2.62
N PHE A 81 -1.62 8.34 2.67
CA PHE A 81 -2.40 7.31 3.35
C PHE A 81 -2.16 7.32 4.85
N LYS A 82 -3.24 7.40 5.62
CA LYS A 82 -3.17 7.22 7.06
C LYS A 82 -3.04 5.75 7.39
N THR A 83 -2.00 5.40 8.14
CA THR A 83 -1.77 4.02 8.60
C THR A 83 -1.98 3.92 10.10
N THR A 84 -2.65 2.86 10.53
CA THR A 84 -2.85 2.52 11.95
C THR A 84 -2.58 1.03 12.14
N THR A 85 -1.93 0.66 13.24
CA THR A 85 -1.73 -0.75 13.59
C THR A 85 -3.06 -1.36 14.02
N LEU A 86 -3.45 -2.49 13.42
CA LEU A 86 -4.61 -3.26 13.85
C LEU A 86 -4.26 -4.03 15.12
N GLU A 87 -4.86 -3.67 16.25
CA GLU A 87 -4.75 -4.48 17.46
C GLU A 87 -5.46 -5.81 17.21
N THR A 88 -4.69 -6.90 17.13
CA THR A 88 -5.27 -8.23 17.29
C THR A 88 -5.44 -8.43 18.78
N GLU A 89 -6.68 -8.43 19.28
CA GLU A 89 -7.00 -8.88 20.63
C GLU A 89 -6.36 -10.25 20.82
N SER A 90 -5.22 -10.29 21.52
CA SER A 90 -4.59 -11.52 21.94
C SER A 90 -5.49 -12.09 23.02
N LEU A 91 -6.11 -13.24 22.73
CA LEU A 91 -6.88 -14.04 23.68
C LEU A 91 -6.16 -14.05 25.02
N SER A 92 -6.72 -13.35 26.01
CA SER A 92 -6.21 -13.36 27.36
C SER A 92 -6.32 -14.79 27.88
N PRO A 93 -5.25 -15.39 28.45
CA PRO A 93 -5.40 -16.66 29.12
C PRO A 93 -6.30 -16.43 30.34
N GLN A 94 -7.52 -16.97 30.31
CA GLN A 94 -8.36 -17.08 31.48
C GLN A 94 -7.58 -17.85 32.54
N ARG A 95 -7.10 -17.10 33.53
CA ARG A 95 -6.40 -17.62 34.68
C ARG A 95 -7.44 -18.35 35.54
N ALA A 96 -7.34 -19.68 35.56
CA ALA A 96 -8.11 -20.55 36.45
C ALA A 96 -7.72 -20.34 37.92
#